data_AF-A0A9W6ZVJ2-F1
#
_entry.id   AF-A0A9W6ZVJ2-F1
#
_cell.length_a   1.000
_cell.length_b   1.000
_cell.length_c   1.000
_cell.angle_alpha   90.00
_cell.angle_beta   90.00
_cell.angle_gamma   90.00
#
_symmetry.space_group_name_H-M   'P 1'
#
loop_
_entity.id
_entity.type
_entity.pdbx_description
1 polymer ?
#
loop_
_entity_poly.entity_id
_entity_poly.type
_entity_poly.pdbx_seq_one_letter_code
_entity_poly.pdbx_strand_id
1 'polypeptide(L)'
;MQAIFLNKNRVGELACYSAVNLIVVEIPEDITNIGRWAFKYCTNLSSILLPSTLISIGKSAFEGCSSLDNVELSHTNLHEIRECAFHGCSELKSVTIPDSLQKPPIHVFCSCSKLVPSDIGIKDNHTVVVYLRSKQQS
;
A
#
# COMPACT_ATOMS: atom_id res chain seq x y z
N MET A 1 -5.09 21.39 2.30
CA MET A 1 -4.59 20.04 1.94
C MET A 1 -3.07 19.86 2.22
N GLN A 2 -2.41 20.71 3.03
CA GLN A 2 -0.94 20.69 3.22
C GLN A 2 -0.45 20.19 4.60
N ALA A 3 -1.33 19.83 5.54
CA ALA A 3 -0.94 19.57 6.94
C ALA A 3 -0.40 18.15 7.22
N ILE A 4 -0.35 17.24 6.24
CA ILE A 4 0.02 15.82 6.45
C ILE A 4 1.55 15.62 6.39
N PHE A 5 2.29 16.50 5.71
CA PHE A 5 3.72 16.34 5.39
C PHE A 5 4.66 17.10 6.35
N LEU A 6 4.34 17.11 7.65
CA LEU A 6 4.98 18.00 8.64
C LEU A 6 6.42 17.65 9.03
N ASN A 7 7.08 16.63 8.46
CA ASN A 7 8.42 16.26 8.92
C ASN A 7 9.22 15.41 7.92
N LYS A 8 10.26 16.00 7.31
CA LYS A 8 11.42 15.30 6.69
C LYS A 8 11.07 14.06 5.84
N ASN A 9 10.78 14.25 4.55
CA ASN A 9 10.77 13.20 3.52
C ASN A 9 9.91 11.96 3.85
N ARG A 10 8.92 12.05 4.73
CA ARG A 10 8.07 10.91 5.11
C ARG A 10 6.65 11.32 5.44
N VAL A 11 5.70 10.43 5.14
CA VAL A 11 4.37 10.45 5.75
C VAL A 11 4.48 9.82 7.14
N GLY A 12 4.06 10.56 8.16
CA GLY A 12 4.15 10.14 9.57
C GLY A 12 3.34 8.87 9.88
N GLU A 13 3.69 8.22 10.98
CA GLU A 13 2.83 7.19 11.57
C GLU A 13 1.48 7.81 11.98
N LEU A 14 0.38 7.11 11.70
CA LEU A 14 -1.00 7.57 11.96
C LEU A 14 -1.40 8.90 11.29
N ALA A 15 -0.66 9.37 10.29
CA ALA A 15 -0.82 10.72 9.72
C ALA A 15 -2.26 11.08 9.31
N CYS A 16 -3.00 10.10 8.80
CA CYS A 16 -4.38 10.21 8.32
C CYS A 16 -5.25 9.09 8.90
N TYR A 17 -4.95 8.58 10.09
CA TYR A 17 -5.68 7.45 10.67
C TYR A 17 -7.20 7.69 10.69
N SER A 18 -7.96 6.76 10.10
CA SER A 18 -9.42 6.77 10.00
C SER A 18 -10.00 8.04 9.35
N ALA A 19 -9.24 8.72 8.50
CA ALA A 19 -9.70 9.94 7.83
C ALA A 19 -10.72 9.62 6.71
N VAL A 20 -11.99 9.50 7.09
CA VAL A 20 -13.09 9.14 6.17
C VAL A 20 -13.41 10.19 5.09
N ASN A 21 -12.89 11.42 5.22
CA ASN A 21 -13.08 12.46 4.20
C ASN A 21 -12.00 12.42 3.10
N LEU A 22 -10.97 11.58 3.23
CA LEU A 22 -9.96 11.41 2.20
C LEU A 22 -10.49 10.51 1.09
N ILE A 23 -10.52 11.06 -0.13
CA ILE A 23 -10.91 10.33 -1.36
C ILE A 23 -9.69 10.09 -2.23
N VAL A 24 -8.84 11.12 -2.38
CA VAL A 24 -7.61 11.08 -3.16
C VAL A 24 -6.47 11.58 -2.29
N VAL A 25 -5.33 10.90 -2.36
CA VAL A 25 -4.08 11.33 -1.72
C VAL A 25 -2.99 11.44 -2.78
N GLU A 26 -2.37 12.61 -2.87
CA GLU A 26 -1.17 12.83 -3.65
C GLU A 26 0.02 12.97 -2.70
N ILE A 27 0.98 12.06 -2.80
CA ILE A 27 2.19 12.07 -1.98
C ILE A 27 3.32 12.74 -2.79
N PRO A 28 3.92 13.84 -2.29
CA PRO A 28 4.95 14.58 -3.02
C PRO A 28 6.25 13.80 -3.28
N GLU A 29 6.99 14.19 -4.32
CA GLU A 29 8.25 13.59 -4.78
C GLU A 29 9.45 13.73 -3.82
N ASP A 30 9.33 14.46 -2.71
CA ASP A 30 10.37 14.50 -1.68
C ASP A 30 10.16 13.40 -0.61
N ILE A 31 9.05 12.67 -0.67
CA ILE A 31 8.72 11.61 0.28
C ILE A 31 9.39 10.30 -0.13
N THR A 32 10.17 9.75 0.79
CA THR A 32 10.84 8.45 0.63
C THR A 32 10.18 7.35 1.44
N ASN A 33 9.36 7.67 2.44
CA ASN A 33 8.79 6.65 3.35
C ASN A 33 7.34 6.95 3.74
N ILE A 34 6.52 5.90 3.77
CA ILE A 34 5.16 5.95 4.33
C ILE A 34 5.15 5.21 5.67
N GLY A 35 4.77 5.90 6.73
CA GLY A 35 4.78 5.39 8.09
C GLY A 35 3.80 4.26 8.35
N ARG A 36 3.99 3.60 9.50
CA ARG A 36 3.06 2.60 10.01
C ARG A 36 1.67 3.23 10.16
N TRP A 37 0.63 2.51 9.74
CA TRP A 37 -0.76 2.97 9.87
C TRP A 37 -1.08 4.35 9.30
N ALA A 38 -0.24 4.89 8.40
CA ALA A 38 -0.35 6.27 7.92
C ALA A 38 -1.74 6.63 7.39
N PHE A 39 -2.41 5.70 6.71
CA PHE A 39 -3.73 5.84 6.11
C PHE A 39 -4.69 4.72 6.55
N LYS A 40 -4.40 4.05 7.66
CA LYS A 40 -5.24 2.94 8.15
C LYS A 40 -6.68 3.40 8.36
N TYR A 41 -7.66 2.63 7.87
CA TYR A 41 -9.10 2.88 7.89
C TYR A 41 -9.55 4.17 7.18
N CYS A 42 -8.79 4.68 6.21
CA CYS A 42 -9.32 5.69 5.27
C CYS A 42 -10.30 5.02 4.30
N THR A 43 -11.51 4.70 4.77
CA THR A 43 -12.45 3.82 4.05
C THR A 43 -12.89 4.35 2.70
N ASN A 44 -12.94 5.67 2.53
CA ASN A 44 -13.32 6.35 1.27
C ASN A 44 -12.13 6.67 0.35
N LEU A 45 -10.89 6.36 0.75
CA LEU A 45 -9.70 6.59 -0.06
C LEU A 45 -9.77 5.65 -1.27
N SER A 46 -10.03 6.21 -2.45
CA SER A 46 -10.17 5.46 -3.69
C SER A 46 -8.96 5.58 -4.60
N SER A 47 -8.15 6.63 -4.44
CA SER A 47 -6.97 6.85 -5.28
C SER A 47 -5.77 7.35 -4.47
N ILE A 48 -4.60 6.81 -4.81
CA ILE A 48 -3.33 7.28 -4.28
C ILE A 48 -2.31 7.47 -5.40
N LEU A 49 -1.67 8.63 -5.40
CA LEU A 49 -0.53 8.94 -6.27
C LEU A 49 0.73 8.86 -5.40
N LEU A 50 1.58 7.89 -5.71
CA LEU A 50 2.82 7.61 -4.99
C LEU A 50 4.00 8.22 -5.74
N PRO A 51 5.00 8.78 -5.04
CA PRO A 51 6.13 9.40 -5.69
C PRO A 51 7.12 8.35 -6.20
N SER A 52 7.86 8.72 -7.24
CA SER A 52 8.94 7.88 -7.78
C SER A 52 10.06 7.62 -6.75
N THR A 53 10.25 8.54 -5.81
CA THR A 53 11.26 8.48 -4.74
C THR A 53 10.90 7.56 -3.58
N LEU A 54 9.72 6.94 -3.58
CA LEU A 54 9.26 6.10 -2.48
C LEU A 54 10.16 4.87 -2.30
N ILE A 55 10.75 4.71 -1.12
CA ILE A 55 11.67 3.62 -0.75
C ILE A 55 10.97 2.55 0.08
N SER A 56 10.07 2.94 1.00
CA SER A 56 9.35 1.95 1.83
C SER A 56 7.93 2.32 2.25
N ILE A 57 7.12 1.27 2.43
CA ILE A 57 5.76 1.32 2.98
C ILE A 57 5.69 0.57 4.30
N GLY A 58 5.25 1.26 5.34
CA GLY A 58 5.16 0.76 6.71
C GLY A 58 4.07 -0.30 6.93
N LYS A 59 4.15 -0.99 8.08
CA LYS A 59 3.20 -2.03 8.47
C LYS A 59 1.78 -1.45 8.52
N SER A 60 0.82 -2.14 7.90
CA SER A 60 -0.59 -1.73 7.87
C SER A 60 -0.83 -0.29 7.41
N ALA A 61 0.05 0.28 6.57
CA ALA A 61 -0.04 1.69 6.15
C ALA A 61 -1.40 2.06 5.54
N PHE A 62 -2.02 1.17 4.76
CA PHE A 62 -3.30 1.33 4.07
C PHE A 62 -4.33 0.27 4.51
N GLU A 63 -4.15 -0.32 5.69
CA GLU A 63 -5.07 -1.34 6.20
C GLU A 63 -6.51 -0.81 6.24
N GLY A 64 -7.45 -1.52 5.61
CA GLY A 64 -8.88 -1.18 5.60
C GLY A 64 -9.24 0.05 4.77
N CYS A 65 -8.39 0.46 3.82
CA CYS A 65 -8.79 1.42 2.77
C CYS A 65 -9.75 0.72 1.79
N SER A 66 -10.99 0.51 2.21
CA SER A 66 -11.96 -0.36 1.54
C SER A 66 -12.32 0.09 0.12
N SER A 67 -12.26 1.39 -0.18
CA SER A 67 -12.56 1.95 -1.51
C SER A 67 -11.36 1.98 -2.46
N LEU A 68 -10.15 1.67 -2.01
CA LEU A 68 -8.95 1.71 -2.85
C LEU A 68 -9.01 0.59 -3.87
N ASP A 69 -9.06 0.93 -5.16
CA ASP A 69 -9.31 -0.03 -6.24
C ASP A 69 -8.07 -0.38 -7.07
N ASN A 70 -7.08 0.50 -7.11
CA ASN A 70 -5.83 0.33 -7.84
C ASN A 70 -4.64 0.89 -7.07
N VAL A 71 -3.49 0.20 -7.16
CA VAL A 71 -2.22 0.65 -6.61
C VAL A 71 -1.11 0.46 -7.66
N GLU A 72 -0.60 1.57 -8.18
CA GLU A 72 0.52 1.57 -9.13
C GLU A 72 1.85 1.79 -8.39
N LEU A 73 2.73 0.79 -8.40
CA LEU A 73 4.06 0.87 -7.78
C LEU A 73 5.20 0.72 -8.79
N SER A 74 4.91 0.40 -10.05
CA SER A 74 5.91 0.11 -11.09
C SER A 74 6.91 1.25 -11.34
N HIS A 75 6.50 2.50 -11.15
CA HIS A 75 7.35 3.69 -11.33
C HIS A 75 8.14 4.10 -10.08
N THR A 76 7.95 3.38 -8.96
CA THR A 76 8.59 3.70 -7.67
C THR A 76 9.91 2.97 -7.49
N ASN A 77 10.82 3.55 -6.70
CA ASN A 77 12.08 2.90 -6.28
C ASN A 77 11.90 2.04 -5.01
N LEU A 78 10.73 1.43 -4.86
CA LEU A 78 10.34 0.77 -3.62
C LEU A 78 11.19 -0.46 -3.36
N HIS A 79 11.82 -0.51 -2.18
CA HIS A 79 12.66 -1.63 -1.75
C HIS A 79 12.00 -2.49 -0.67
N GLU A 80 11.06 -1.94 0.10
CA GLU A 80 10.40 -2.64 1.20
C GLU A 80 8.89 -2.31 1.28
N ILE A 81 8.06 -3.35 1.34
CA ILE A 81 6.67 -3.28 1.78
C ILE A 81 6.53 -4.16 3.01
N ARG A 82 6.01 -3.59 4.11
CA ARG A 82 5.84 -4.34 5.36
C ARG A 82 4.51 -5.08 5.42
N GLU A 83 4.45 -6.02 6.36
CA GLU A 83 3.29 -6.88 6.63
C GLU A 83 1.96 -6.11 6.66
N CYS A 84 0.92 -6.69 6.04
CA CYS A 84 -0.45 -6.17 6.03
C CYS A 84 -0.60 -4.74 5.49
N ALA A 85 0.37 -4.20 4.74
CA ALA A 85 0.33 -2.81 4.27
C ALA A 85 -0.98 -2.44 3.56
N PHE A 86 -1.61 -3.36 2.82
CA PHE A 86 -2.88 -3.16 2.13
C PHE A 86 -3.96 -4.16 2.61
N HIS A 87 -3.85 -4.68 3.83
CA HIS A 87 -4.79 -5.65 4.36
C HIS A 87 -6.24 -5.10 4.34
N GLY A 88 -7.19 -5.86 3.81
CA GLY A 88 -8.60 -5.49 3.80
C GLY A 88 -8.96 -4.34 2.84
N CYS A 89 -8.14 -4.05 1.83
CA CYS A 89 -8.55 -3.19 0.72
C CYS A 89 -9.51 -3.98 -0.19
N SER A 90 -10.78 -4.03 0.19
CA SER A 90 -11.80 -4.91 -0.40
C SER A 90 -12.10 -4.63 -1.88
N GLU A 91 -11.93 -3.38 -2.32
CA GLU A 91 -12.13 -2.97 -3.71
C GLU A 91 -10.89 -3.12 -4.59
N LEU A 92 -9.73 -3.46 -4.03
CA LEU A 92 -8.46 -3.53 -4.75
C LEU A 92 -8.52 -4.63 -5.81
N LYS A 93 -8.39 -4.25 -7.09
CA LYS A 93 -8.50 -5.12 -8.27
C LYS A 93 -7.23 -5.14 -9.11
N SER A 94 -6.28 -4.25 -8.88
CA SER A 94 -5.02 -4.24 -9.62
C SER A 94 -3.89 -3.66 -8.79
N VAL A 95 -2.73 -4.31 -8.88
CA VAL A 95 -1.50 -3.86 -8.25
C VAL A 95 -0.34 -4.09 -9.20
N THR A 96 0.42 -3.05 -9.54
CA THR A 96 1.72 -3.23 -10.19
C THR A 96 2.81 -3.26 -9.12
N ILE A 97 3.85 -4.08 -9.33
CA ILE A 97 4.97 -4.25 -8.38
C ILE A 97 6.25 -3.76 -9.06
N PRO A 98 7.14 -3.02 -8.37
CA PRO A 98 8.38 -2.55 -8.97
C PRO A 98 9.45 -3.65 -8.96
N ASP A 99 10.30 -3.64 -9.97
CA ASP A 99 11.44 -4.56 -10.10
C ASP A 99 12.49 -4.38 -8.98
N SER A 100 12.49 -3.22 -8.32
CA SER A 100 13.42 -2.86 -7.23
C SER A 100 13.12 -3.53 -5.89
N LEU A 101 11.99 -4.24 -5.77
CA LEU A 101 11.52 -4.79 -4.50
C LEU A 101 12.37 -6.00 -4.09
N GLN A 102 13.21 -5.83 -3.07
CA GLN A 102 14.24 -6.81 -2.70
C GLN A 102 13.71 -8.04 -1.95
N LYS A 103 12.53 -7.94 -1.34
CA LYS A 103 11.94 -9.01 -0.53
C LYS A 103 10.48 -9.23 -0.92
N PRO A 104 10.04 -10.49 -1.09
CA PRO A 104 8.62 -10.77 -1.21
C PRO A 104 7.95 -10.39 0.11
N PRO A 105 7.06 -9.39 0.10
CA PRO A 105 6.44 -8.90 1.31
C PRO A 105 5.32 -9.89 1.69
N ILE A 106 5.40 -10.40 2.92
CA ILE A 106 4.48 -11.41 3.43
C ILE A 106 3.16 -10.72 3.81
N HIS A 107 2.02 -11.30 3.42
CA HIS A 107 0.69 -10.89 3.89
C HIS A 107 0.24 -9.46 3.50
N VAL A 108 0.79 -8.88 2.43
CA VAL A 108 0.50 -7.48 2.04
C VAL A 108 -0.95 -7.26 1.66
N PHE A 109 -1.53 -8.17 0.87
CA PHE A 109 -2.89 -8.05 0.31
C PHE A 109 -3.86 -9.05 0.94
N CYS A 110 -3.64 -9.42 2.21
CA CYS A 110 -4.58 -10.29 2.92
C CYS A 110 -5.97 -9.65 2.99
N SER A 111 -7.02 -10.46 2.81
CA SER A 111 -8.41 -10.00 2.81
C SER A 111 -8.77 -8.97 1.72
N CYS A 112 -7.96 -8.83 0.67
CA CYS A 112 -8.35 -8.12 -0.54
C CYS A 112 -9.24 -9.02 -1.40
N SER A 113 -10.55 -8.99 -1.17
CA SER A 113 -11.52 -9.94 -1.75
C SER A 113 -11.64 -9.90 -3.27
N LYS A 114 -11.27 -8.80 -3.92
CA LYS A 114 -11.37 -8.62 -5.38
C LYS A 114 -10.04 -8.78 -6.11
N LEU A 115 -8.93 -8.87 -5.38
CA LEU A 115 -7.60 -9.01 -5.97
C LEU A 115 -7.32 -10.49 -6.23
N VAL A 116 -7.19 -10.88 -7.50
CA VAL A 116 -6.79 -12.23 -7.88
C VAL A 116 -5.32 -12.28 -8.30
N PRO A 117 -4.66 -13.46 -8.31
CA PRO A 117 -3.25 -13.58 -8.68
C PRO A 117 -2.86 -12.92 -10.01
N SER A 118 -3.74 -12.94 -11.02
CA SER A 118 -3.50 -12.33 -12.33
C SER A 118 -3.46 -10.80 -12.33
N ASP A 119 -4.00 -10.19 -11.28
CA ASP A 119 -4.10 -8.73 -11.15
C ASP A 119 -2.85 -8.11 -10.53
N ILE A 120 -1.98 -8.96 -9.97
CA ILE A 120 -0.69 -8.56 -9.43
C ILE A 120 0.31 -8.64 -10.58
N GLY A 121 0.87 -7.50 -10.98
CA GLY A 121 1.80 -7.35 -12.11
C GLY A 121 3.19 -7.98 -11.91
N ILE A 122 3.25 -9.19 -11.32
CA ILE A 122 4.46 -9.98 -11.14
C ILE A 122 4.44 -11.13 -12.16
N LYS A 123 5.56 -11.36 -12.86
CA LYS A 123 5.68 -12.45 -13.86
C LYS A 123 5.91 -13.84 -13.23
N ASP A 124 6.32 -13.90 -11.97
CA ASP A 124 6.59 -15.14 -11.23
C ASP A 124 5.45 -15.53 -10.27
N ASN A 125 4.75 -16.61 -10.61
CA ASN A 125 3.61 -17.15 -9.86
C ASN A 125 3.95 -17.65 -8.44
N HIS A 126 5.19 -18.09 -8.17
CA HIS A 126 5.56 -18.53 -6.81
C HIS A 126 5.57 -17.38 -5.82
N THR A 127 6.01 -16.21 -6.31
CA THR A 127 6.09 -14.97 -5.56
C THR A 127 4.69 -14.44 -5.25
N VAL A 128 3.74 -14.48 -6.21
CA VAL A 128 2.35 -14.00 -6.05
C VAL A 128 1.59 -14.65 -4.88
N VAL A 129 1.77 -15.95 -4.65
CA VAL A 129 1.08 -16.68 -3.57
C VAL A 129 1.46 -16.18 -2.18
N VAL A 130 2.67 -15.62 -2.01
CA VAL A 130 3.17 -15.07 -0.73
C VAL A 130 2.49 -13.74 -0.39
N TYR A 131 2.03 -12.98 -1.40
CA TYR A 131 1.39 -11.69 -1.22
C TYR A 131 -0.07 -11.82 -0.75
N LEU A 132 -0.75 -12.89 -1.18
CA LEU A 132 -2.17 -13.13 -0.94
C LEU A 132 -2.46 -14.02 0.27
N ARG A 133 -1.62 -15.04 0.54
CA ARG A 133 -1.89 -15.99 1.63
C ARG A 133 -1.90 -15.27 2.96
N SER A 134 -3.00 -15.32 3.70
CA SER A 134 -2.94 -15.24 5.16
C SER A 134 -2.51 -16.61 5.67
N LYS A 135 -1.64 -16.68 6.68
CA LYS A 135 -1.64 -17.88 7.51
C LYS A 135 -2.98 -17.89 8.26
N GLN A 136 -4.00 -18.48 7.67
CA GLN A 136 -4.97 -19.25 8.46
C GLN A 136 -4.23 -20.53 8.88
N GLN A 137 -3.41 -20.42 9.94
CA GLN A 137 -3.02 -21.58 10.74
C GLN A 137 -3.74 -21.41 12.06
N SER A 138 -4.95 -21.99 12.14
CA SER A 138 -5.41 -22.64 13.36
C SER A 138 -4.45 -23.75 13.76
#